data_AF-A0A5C7XCA5-F1
#
_entry.id   AF-A0A5C7XCA5-F1
#
_cell.length_a   1.000
_cell.length_b   1.000
_cell.length_c   1.000
_cell.angle_alpha   90.00
_cell.angle_beta   90.00
_cell.angle_gamma   90.00
#
_symmetry.space_group_name_H-M   'P 1'
#
loop_
_entity.id
_entity.type
_entity.pdbx_description
1 polymer ?
#
loop_
_entity_poly.entity_id
_entity_poly.type
_entity_poly.pdbx_seq_one_letter_code
_entity_poly.pdbx_strand_id
1 'polypeptide(L)'
;MSARPSHRRARLRFAIGGVAAIAAAFAASTARDLWWRGHPDRAFAHYTGTPLPPDIVALRYDSVSVDNFFDVGHYWRLRGAPERIDAFARANGFTESTEDARWAIADAPDDLDPARPAARIRIGYEREQARDDWIVVYDDGLAIYREN
;
A
#
# COMPACT_ATOMS: atom_id res chain seq x y z
N MET A 1 59.68 1.77 15.59
CA MET A 1 58.72 2.90 15.54
C MET A 1 57.51 2.48 14.72
N SER A 2 56.38 2.18 15.37
CA SER A 2 55.14 1.80 14.69
C SER A 2 54.31 3.05 14.42
N ALA A 3 54.10 3.37 13.13
CA ALA A 3 53.32 4.52 12.71
C ALA A 3 51.83 4.29 13.04
N ARG A 4 51.31 5.05 14.03
CA ARG A 4 49.87 5.02 14.34
C ARG A 4 49.09 5.46 13.10
N PRO A 5 48.09 4.69 12.64
CA PRO A 5 47.27 5.08 11.50
C PRO A 5 46.59 6.42 11.80
N SER A 6 46.82 7.42 10.96
CA SER A 6 46.25 8.76 11.12
C SER A 6 44.72 8.67 11.20
N HIS A 7 44.12 9.18 12.28
CA HIS A 7 42.67 9.20 12.55
C HIS A 7 41.80 9.66 11.36
N ARG A 8 42.36 10.43 10.40
CA ARG A 8 41.68 10.85 9.16
C ARG A 8 41.30 9.69 8.22
N ARG A 9 42.14 8.64 8.09
CA ARG A 9 41.87 7.51 7.18
C ARG A 9 40.76 6.60 7.70
N ALA A 10 40.64 6.46 9.03
CA ALA A 10 39.56 5.71 9.66
C ALA A 10 38.21 6.44 9.47
N ARG A 11 38.16 7.75 9.73
CA ARG A 11 36.94 8.57 9.55
C ARG A 11 36.42 8.57 8.11
N LEU A 12 37.30 8.61 7.12
CA LEU A 12 36.92 8.57 5.69
C LEU A 12 36.31 7.20 5.29
N ARG A 13 36.86 6.09 5.80
CA ARG A 13 36.32 4.74 5.56
C ARG A 13 34.96 4.51 6.22
N PHE A 14 34.75 5.04 7.43
CA PHE A 14 33.44 5.04 8.09
C PHE A 14 32.41 5.88 7.34
N ALA A 15 32.81 7.07 6.84
CA ALA A 15 31.92 7.91 6.04
C ALA A 15 31.51 7.24 4.71
N ILE A 16 32.46 6.64 3.99
CA ILE A 16 32.18 5.92 2.73
C ILE A 16 31.33 4.67 2.98
N GLY A 17 31.66 3.90 4.03
CA GLY A 17 30.87 2.72 4.41
C GLY A 17 29.44 3.08 4.80
N GLY A 18 29.24 4.19 5.53
CA GLY A 18 27.92 4.70 5.89
C GLY A 18 27.10 5.13 4.67
N VAL A 19 27.71 5.88 3.74
CA VAL A 19 27.04 6.29 2.49
C VAL A 19 26.68 5.09 1.62
N ALA A 20 27.57 4.11 1.48
CA ALA A 20 27.30 2.90 0.72
C ALA A 20 26.16 2.07 1.34
N ALA A 21 26.09 1.97 2.67
CA ALA A 21 25.00 1.29 3.37
C ALA A 21 23.65 1.99 3.14
N ILE A 22 23.62 3.33 3.22
CA ILE A 22 22.40 4.12 2.94
C ILE A 22 21.95 3.92 1.49
N ALA A 23 22.88 3.99 0.53
CA ALA A 23 22.57 3.78 -0.88
C ALA A 23 22.04 2.36 -1.15
N ALA A 24 22.65 1.34 -0.52
CA ALA A 24 22.18 -0.04 -0.63
C ALA A 24 20.78 -0.23 -0.04
N ALA A 25 20.51 0.37 1.13
CA ALA A 25 19.18 0.32 1.74
C ALA A 25 18.12 1.01 0.86
N PHE A 26 18.45 2.16 0.26
CA PHE A 26 17.57 2.85 -0.67
C PHE A 26 17.29 1.99 -1.91
N ALA A 27 18.33 1.45 -2.55
CA ALA A 27 18.18 0.58 -3.73
C ALA A 27 17.35 -0.67 -3.42
N ALA A 28 17.56 -1.30 -2.26
CA ALA A 28 16.77 -2.44 -1.82
C ALA A 28 15.31 -2.07 -1.60
N SER A 29 15.03 -0.90 -1.01
CA SER A 29 13.66 -0.39 -0.82
C SER A 29 12.94 -0.18 -2.16
N THR A 30 13.60 0.49 -3.12
CA THR A 30 13.05 0.71 -4.46
C THR A 30 12.83 -0.60 -5.22
N ALA A 31 13.77 -1.54 -5.15
CA ALA A 31 13.62 -2.84 -5.79
C ALA A 31 12.43 -3.63 -5.20
N ARG A 32 12.24 -3.55 -3.88
CA ARG A 32 11.09 -4.16 -3.20
C ARG A 32 9.77 -3.54 -3.63
N ASP A 33 9.68 -2.21 -3.69
CA ASP A 33 8.47 -1.50 -4.13
C ASP A 33 8.09 -1.86 -5.57
N LEU A 34 9.06 -1.85 -6.49
CA LEU A 34 8.85 -2.28 -7.88
C LEU A 34 8.39 -3.74 -7.98
N TRP A 35 8.95 -4.62 -7.15
CA TRP A 35 8.54 -6.01 -7.13
C TRP A 35 7.09 -6.16 -6.66
N TRP A 36 6.67 -5.42 -5.63
CA TRP A 36 5.28 -5.44 -5.16
C TRP A 36 4.30 -4.90 -6.19
N ARG A 37 4.63 -3.80 -6.89
CA ARG A 37 3.82 -3.28 -8.00
C ARG A 37 3.63 -4.30 -9.13
N GLY A 38 4.64 -5.14 -9.37
CA GLY A 38 4.56 -6.25 -10.34
C GLY A 38 3.84 -7.51 -9.83
N HIS A 39 3.53 -7.59 -8.53
CA HIS A 39 2.90 -8.75 -7.90
C HIS A 39 1.80 -8.30 -6.92
N PRO A 40 0.76 -7.58 -7.38
CA PRO A 40 -0.21 -6.92 -6.51
C PRO A 40 -0.98 -7.90 -5.61
N ASP A 41 -1.33 -9.09 -6.07
CA ASP A 41 -1.99 -10.11 -5.24
C ASP A 41 -1.11 -10.59 -4.08
N ARG A 42 0.20 -10.71 -4.32
CA ARG A 42 1.16 -11.10 -3.27
C ARG A 42 1.39 -9.97 -2.29
N ALA A 43 1.44 -8.73 -2.80
CA ALA A 43 1.51 -7.55 -1.94
C ALA A 43 0.29 -7.49 -1.04
N PHE A 44 -0.91 -7.72 -1.58
CA PHE A 44 -2.15 -7.75 -0.79
C PHE A 44 -2.04 -8.72 0.39
N ALA A 45 -1.76 -10.00 0.11
CA ALA A 45 -1.65 -11.02 1.16
C ALA A 45 -0.52 -10.73 2.17
N HIS A 46 0.57 -10.09 1.73
CA HIS A 46 1.68 -9.71 2.60
C HIS A 46 1.30 -8.61 3.60
N TYR A 47 0.62 -7.57 3.13
CA TYR A 47 0.31 -6.39 3.95
C TYR A 47 -0.94 -6.59 4.79
N THR A 48 -1.99 -7.22 4.26
CA THR A 48 -3.27 -7.40 4.98
C THR A 48 -3.30 -8.67 5.82
N GLY A 49 -2.34 -9.59 5.62
CA GLY A 49 -2.34 -10.93 6.22
C GLY A 49 -3.42 -11.87 5.67
N THR A 50 -4.24 -11.42 4.71
CA THR A 50 -5.37 -12.18 4.17
C THR A 50 -5.22 -12.35 2.66
N PRO A 51 -5.33 -13.57 2.11
CA PRO A 51 -5.34 -13.76 0.66
C PRO A 51 -6.66 -13.28 0.04
N LEU A 52 -6.59 -12.78 -1.19
CA LEU A 52 -7.81 -12.51 -1.96
C LEU A 52 -8.55 -13.82 -2.30
N PRO A 53 -9.88 -13.81 -2.28
CA PRO A 53 -10.69 -14.88 -2.86
C PRO A 53 -10.33 -15.11 -4.34
N PRO A 54 -10.45 -16.33 -4.88
CA PRO A 54 -10.02 -16.67 -6.24
C PRO A 54 -10.78 -15.92 -7.35
N ASP A 55 -11.93 -15.31 -7.01
CA ASP A 55 -12.77 -14.53 -7.92
C ASP A 55 -12.60 -13.01 -7.77
N ILE A 56 -11.68 -12.56 -6.91
CA ILE A 56 -11.25 -11.17 -6.79
C ILE A 56 -9.78 -11.08 -7.17
N VAL A 57 -9.46 -10.16 -8.09
CA VAL A 57 -8.11 -9.98 -8.61
C VAL A 57 -7.59 -8.61 -8.21
N ALA A 58 -6.36 -8.53 -7.69
CA ALA A 58 -5.66 -7.25 -7.56
C ALA A 58 -5.06 -6.87 -8.92
N LEU A 59 -5.61 -5.83 -9.52
CA LEU A 59 -5.12 -5.30 -10.79
C LEU A 59 -3.86 -4.47 -10.62
N ARG A 60 -3.77 -3.80 -9.48
CA ARG A 60 -2.73 -2.82 -9.21
C ARG A 60 -2.52 -2.64 -7.71
N TYR A 61 -1.29 -2.32 -7.36
CA TYR A 61 -0.86 -1.92 -6.03
C TYR A 61 -0.10 -0.59 -6.13
N ASP A 62 -0.30 0.29 -5.16
CA ASP A 62 0.51 1.47 -4.93
C ASP A 62 0.65 1.75 -3.43
N SER A 63 1.59 2.61 -3.06
CA SER A 63 1.75 3.06 -1.70
C SER A 63 2.03 4.56 -1.64
N VAL A 64 1.41 5.25 -0.70
CA VAL A 64 1.48 6.70 -0.56
C VAL A 64 1.79 7.05 0.89
N SER A 65 2.66 8.03 1.09
CA SER A 65 2.89 8.57 2.44
C SER A 65 1.77 9.55 2.77
N VAL A 66 1.00 9.26 3.84
CA VAL A 66 -0.28 9.93 4.10
C VAL A 66 -0.19 11.07 5.12
N ASP A 67 0.65 10.96 6.16
CA ASP A 67 0.83 12.02 7.17
C ASP A 67 2.30 12.40 7.40
N ASN A 68 3.15 11.39 7.63
CA ASN A 68 4.55 11.53 7.99
C ASN A 68 5.36 10.54 7.12
N PHE A 69 6.64 10.79 6.83
CA PHE A 69 7.51 9.88 6.05
C PHE A 69 7.51 8.40 6.49
N PHE A 70 7.01 8.10 7.68
CA PHE A 70 6.93 6.76 8.26
C PHE A 70 5.55 6.11 8.16
N ASP A 71 4.52 6.87 7.79
CA ASP A 71 3.16 6.38 7.61
C ASP A 71 2.90 6.19 6.12
N VAL A 72 2.57 4.97 5.74
CA VAL A 72 2.44 4.55 4.35
C VAL A 72 1.10 3.83 4.20
N GLY A 73 0.15 4.50 3.56
CA GLY A 73 -1.09 3.89 3.12
C GLY A 73 -0.80 3.00 1.92
N HIS A 74 -1.29 1.77 1.97
CA HIS A 74 -1.17 0.80 0.89
C HIS A 74 -2.51 0.69 0.16
N TYR A 75 -2.48 0.86 -1.15
CA TYR A 75 -3.69 0.91 -1.96
C TYR A 75 -3.68 -0.19 -3.01
N TRP A 76 -4.85 -0.77 -3.23
CA TRP A 76 -5.06 -1.73 -4.30
C TRP A 76 -6.28 -1.36 -5.11
N ARG A 77 -6.17 -1.56 -6.42
CA ARG A 77 -7.32 -1.59 -7.31
C ARG A 77 -7.70 -3.04 -7.53
N LEU A 78 -8.88 -3.41 -7.07
CA LEU A 78 -9.42 -4.76 -7.16
C LEU A 78 -10.45 -4.85 -8.30
N ARG A 79 -10.67 -6.08 -8.78
CA ARG A 79 -11.79 -6.42 -9.67
C ARG A 79 -12.43 -7.72 -9.26
N GLY A 80 -13.75 -7.74 -9.22
CA GLY A 80 -14.57 -8.90 -8.93
C GLY A 80 -16.04 -8.57 -9.08
N ALA A 81 -16.93 -9.54 -8.86
CA ALA A 81 -18.35 -9.21 -8.72
C ALA A 81 -18.56 -8.32 -7.48
N PRO A 82 -19.34 -7.23 -7.53
CA PRO A 82 -19.58 -6.36 -6.39
C PRO A 82 -20.01 -7.15 -5.14
N GLU A 83 -20.94 -8.10 -5.30
CA GLU A 83 -21.45 -8.93 -4.19
C GLU A 83 -20.36 -9.80 -3.55
N ARG A 84 -19.32 -10.16 -4.31
CA ARG A 84 -18.20 -10.97 -3.83
C ARG A 84 -17.21 -10.12 -3.06
N ILE A 85 -16.98 -8.87 -3.50
CA ILE A 85 -16.18 -7.89 -2.77
C ILE A 85 -16.90 -7.51 -1.46
N ASP A 86 -18.22 -7.32 -1.50
CA ASP A 86 -19.06 -7.06 -0.32
C ASP A 86 -18.95 -8.21 0.70
N ALA A 87 -19.06 -9.46 0.22
CA ALA A 87 -18.92 -10.64 1.07
C ALA A 87 -17.51 -10.76 1.67
N PHE A 88 -16.48 -10.44 0.89
CA PHE A 88 -15.10 -10.41 1.35
C PHE A 88 -14.89 -9.36 2.46
N ALA A 89 -15.38 -8.13 2.27
CA ALA A 89 -15.29 -7.07 3.27
C ALA A 89 -15.92 -7.52 4.60
N ARG A 90 -17.18 -7.98 4.55
CA ARG A 90 -17.90 -8.44 5.76
C ARG A 90 -17.21 -9.61 6.45
N ALA A 91 -16.68 -10.57 5.70
CA ALA A 91 -15.94 -11.70 6.25
C ALA A 91 -14.64 -11.28 6.96
N ASN A 92 -14.09 -10.12 6.63
CA ASN A 92 -12.85 -9.58 7.22
C ASN A 92 -13.10 -8.50 8.28
N GLY A 93 -14.33 -8.43 8.81
CA GLY A 93 -14.68 -7.54 9.92
C GLY A 93 -14.92 -6.08 9.51
N PHE A 94 -15.03 -5.79 8.22
CA PHE A 94 -15.42 -4.47 7.77
C PHE A 94 -16.91 -4.20 8.01
N THR A 95 -17.22 -2.98 8.41
CA THR A 95 -18.58 -2.43 8.58
C THR A 95 -18.88 -1.45 7.46
N GLU A 96 -20.15 -1.29 7.12
CA GLU A 96 -20.57 -0.35 6.08
C GLU A 96 -20.40 1.09 6.59
N SER A 97 -19.66 1.90 5.83
CA SER A 97 -19.31 3.28 6.15
C SER A 97 -19.15 4.08 4.84
N THR A 98 -20.20 4.04 4.00
CA THR A 98 -20.10 4.50 2.61
C THR A 98 -19.69 5.97 2.45
N GLU A 99 -20.20 6.84 3.31
CA GLU A 99 -19.88 8.26 3.24
C GLU A 99 -18.43 8.52 3.63
N ASP A 100 -17.97 7.97 4.75
CA ASP A 100 -16.60 8.16 5.23
C ASP A 100 -15.57 7.49 4.31
N ALA A 101 -15.88 6.29 3.82
CA ALA A 101 -15.03 5.59 2.86
C ALA A 101 -14.81 6.41 1.57
N ARG A 102 -15.83 7.15 1.10
CA ARG A 102 -15.68 8.05 -0.06
C ARG A 102 -14.64 9.13 0.19
N TRP A 103 -14.63 9.71 1.39
CA TRP A 103 -13.64 10.71 1.78
C TRP A 103 -12.26 10.09 1.99
N ALA A 104 -12.19 8.93 2.65
CA ALA A 104 -10.95 8.27 3.00
C ALA A 104 -10.15 7.76 1.78
N ILE A 105 -10.83 7.38 0.70
CA ILE A 105 -10.15 6.98 -0.54
C ILE A 105 -9.77 8.17 -1.41
N ALA A 106 -10.19 9.41 -1.10
CA ALA A 106 -9.91 10.59 -1.93
C ALA A 106 -8.39 10.79 -2.17
N ASP A 107 -7.56 10.31 -1.25
CA ASP A 107 -6.10 10.39 -1.35
C ASP A 107 -5.48 9.27 -2.20
N ALA A 108 -6.27 8.29 -2.67
CA ALA A 108 -5.79 7.26 -3.58
C ALA A 108 -5.25 7.90 -4.87
N PRO A 109 -4.09 7.45 -5.37
CA PRO A 109 -3.53 7.93 -6.63
C PRO A 109 -4.54 7.87 -7.79
N ASP A 110 -4.58 8.91 -8.62
CA ASP A 110 -5.51 9.03 -9.75
C ASP A 110 -5.47 7.82 -10.70
N ASP A 111 -4.32 7.17 -10.80
CA ASP A 111 -4.08 6.04 -11.69
C ASP A 111 -4.43 4.67 -11.06
N LEU A 112 -4.72 4.64 -9.74
CA LEU A 112 -5.41 3.57 -9.06
C LEU A 112 -6.93 3.72 -9.15
N ASP A 113 -7.42 4.96 -9.09
CA ASP A 113 -8.85 5.29 -9.15
C ASP A 113 -9.25 6.14 -10.37
N PRO A 114 -8.93 5.71 -11.61
CA PRO A 114 -9.23 6.50 -12.81
C PRO A 114 -10.74 6.57 -13.10
N ALA A 115 -11.52 5.74 -12.41
CA ALA A 115 -12.96 5.68 -12.55
C ALA A 115 -13.67 6.73 -11.67
N ARG A 116 -13.00 7.35 -10.68
CA ARG A 116 -13.58 8.32 -9.75
C ARG A 116 -14.50 9.38 -10.40
N PRO A 117 -14.16 10.00 -11.55
CA PRO A 117 -15.04 11.01 -12.15
C PRO A 117 -16.27 10.43 -12.86
N ALA A 118 -16.28 9.12 -13.17
CA ALA A 118 -17.29 8.47 -14.00
C ALA A 118 -18.07 7.35 -13.28
N ALA A 119 -17.55 6.83 -12.17
CA ALA A 119 -18.09 5.67 -11.47
C ALA A 119 -19.10 6.07 -10.39
N ARG A 120 -20.15 5.27 -10.27
CA ARG A 120 -21.08 5.32 -9.14
C ARG A 120 -20.55 4.41 -8.05
N ILE A 121 -20.23 5.00 -6.90
CA ILE A 121 -19.95 4.25 -5.68
C ILE A 121 -21.22 3.51 -5.29
N ARG A 122 -21.10 2.19 -5.17
CA ARG A 122 -22.17 1.31 -4.71
C ARG A 122 -22.25 1.31 -3.19
N ILE A 123 -21.12 1.02 -2.55
CA ILE A 123 -21.01 0.89 -1.10
C ILE A 123 -19.55 1.11 -0.69
N GLY A 124 -19.36 1.65 0.50
CA GLY A 124 -18.05 1.77 1.13
C GLY A 124 -18.04 1.11 2.50
N TYR A 125 -16.87 0.67 2.89
CA TYR A 125 -16.63 -0.07 4.11
C TYR A 125 -15.42 0.47 4.86
N GLU A 126 -15.47 0.29 6.16
CA GLU A 126 -14.44 0.68 7.11
C GLU A 126 -14.12 -0.49 8.03
N ARG A 127 -12.86 -0.59 8.44
CA ARG A 127 -12.45 -1.46 9.53
C ARG A 127 -11.62 -0.66 10.51
N GLU A 128 -12.21 -0.39 11.68
CA GLU A 128 -11.54 0.33 12.76
C GLU A 128 -10.33 -0.47 13.26
N GLN A 129 -9.15 0.15 13.21
CA GLN A 129 -7.93 -0.35 13.84
C GLN A 129 -7.17 0.80 14.52
N ALA A 130 -5.86 0.65 14.76
CA ALA A 130 -5.02 1.78 15.16
C ALA A 130 -5.02 2.90 14.10
N ARG A 131 -5.22 2.53 12.83
CA ARG A 131 -5.58 3.39 11.70
C ARG A 131 -6.63 2.64 10.86
N ASP A 132 -7.65 3.34 10.39
CA ASP A 132 -8.79 2.69 9.76
C ASP A 132 -8.45 2.20 8.35
N ASP A 133 -8.86 0.98 8.01
CA ASP A 133 -8.78 0.46 6.64
C ASP A 133 -10.09 0.74 5.90
N TRP A 134 -9.99 0.87 4.58
CA TRP A 134 -11.13 1.29 3.77
C TRP A 134 -11.29 0.42 2.53
N ILE A 135 -12.55 0.16 2.16
CA ILE A 135 -12.89 -0.43 0.86
C ILE A 135 -14.00 0.39 0.24
N VAL A 136 -13.85 0.80 -1.01
CA VAL A 136 -14.94 1.39 -1.81
C VAL A 136 -15.20 0.51 -3.01
N VAL A 137 -16.45 0.10 -3.16
CA VAL A 137 -16.93 -0.78 -4.24
C VAL A 137 -17.74 0.06 -5.23
N TYR A 138 -17.46 -0.12 -6.51
CA TYR A 138 -18.16 0.53 -7.61
C TYR A 138 -19.14 -0.43 -8.29
N ASP A 139 -20.16 0.12 -8.96
CA ASP A 139 -21.19 -0.66 -9.66
C ASP A 139 -20.63 -1.54 -10.80
N ASP A 140 -19.46 -1.20 -11.35
CA ASP A 140 -18.83 -1.91 -12.48
C ASP A 140 -17.93 -3.09 -12.05
N GLY A 141 -17.92 -3.43 -10.76
CA GLY A 141 -17.10 -4.51 -10.21
C GLY A 141 -15.65 -4.13 -9.94
N LEU A 142 -15.30 -2.84 -10.02
CA LEU A 142 -14.05 -2.33 -9.49
C LEU A 142 -14.19 -2.01 -7.99
N ALA A 143 -13.08 -2.08 -7.28
CA ALA A 143 -12.99 -1.52 -5.93
C ALA A 143 -11.60 -0.93 -5.65
N ILE A 144 -11.56 0.02 -4.72
CA ILE A 144 -10.32 0.49 -4.10
C ILE A 144 -10.28 -0.08 -2.68
N TYR A 145 -9.17 -0.72 -2.33
CA TYR A 145 -8.85 -1.14 -0.97
C TYR A 145 -7.68 -0.28 -0.46
N ARG A 146 -7.77 0.19 0.79
CA ARG A 146 -6.69 0.89 1.50
C ARG A 146 -6.40 0.16 2.82
N GLU A 147 -5.15 -0.26 3.01
CA GLU A 147 -4.60 -0.69 4.30
C GLU A 147 -3.78 0.47 4.89
N ASN A 148 -3.90 0.73 6.19
CA ASN A 148 -3.04 1.67 6.93
C ASN A 148 -2.25 1.02 8.07
#